data_AF-A0A803XQ33-F1
#
_entry.id   AF-A0A803XQ33-F1
#
_cell.length_a   1.000
_cell.length_b   1.000
_cell.length_c   1.000
_cell.angle_alpha   90.00
_cell.angle_beta   90.00
_cell.angle_gamma   90.00
#
_symmetry.space_group_name_H-M   'P 1'
#
loop_
_entity.id
_entity.type
_entity.pdbx_description
1 polymer ?
#
loop_
_entity_poly.entity_id
_entity_poly.type
_entity_poly.pdbx_seq_one_letter_code
_entity_poly.pdbx_strand_id
1 'polypeptide(L)'
;MRLPGMSQPFLLAPIAECSPGPPGAELRLAVLGARGVGKSALIVRFLTKRFIGDYEPNTGSLYSRLVRLDGEQVAVHIQDTPGCLQVQEDCVQAPDALSRCMKWAEGFLVVYSITDPGSYQAVRPLHQHIRQLHPDARIPIVVVGNKADLLHARQVQAKEGLQLANELGSLFLEISTSESLQGVCEVFQYLCREVSKLQHAERRRPTVIPRPRSPNMQDLKRRFKQALSPRVK
;
A
#
# COMPACT_ATOMS: atom_id res chain seq x y z
N MET A 1 42.06 20.28 17.01
CA MET A 1 41.55 18.94 17.40
C MET A 1 40.21 18.74 16.71
N ARG A 2 40.14 17.86 15.70
CA ARG A 2 38.89 17.41 15.07
C ARG A 2 38.64 15.99 15.56
N LEU A 3 37.49 15.74 16.18
CA LEU A 3 37.02 14.38 16.44
C LEU A 3 36.19 13.90 15.24
N PRO A 4 36.40 12.65 14.77
CA PRO A 4 35.71 12.08 13.62
C PRO A 4 34.37 11.48 14.06
N GLY A 5 33.31 11.71 13.29
CA GLY A 5 31.95 11.29 13.63
C GLY A 5 31.14 10.88 12.41
N MET A 6 31.50 9.70 11.87
CA MET A 6 30.62 8.71 11.24
C MET A 6 29.56 9.23 10.25
N SER A 7 29.96 9.36 8.99
CA SER A 7 29.06 9.17 7.85
C SER A 7 28.64 7.69 7.78
N GLN A 8 27.44 7.37 8.27
CA GLN A 8 26.73 6.14 7.89
C GLN A 8 25.53 6.49 7.01
N PRO A 9 25.30 5.75 5.92
CA PRO A 9 24.12 5.95 5.09
C PRO A 9 22.91 5.42 5.87
N PHE A 10 21.97 6.30 6.20
CA PHE A 10 20.72 5.93 6.86
C PHE A 10 19.80 5.22 5.86
N LEU A 11 20.12 3.95 5.63
CA LEU A 11 19.26 2.97 4.98
C LEU A 11 17.97 2.86 5.80
N LEU A 12 16.85 2.82 5.08
CA LEU A 12 15.51 2.53 5.59
C LEU A 12 15.58 1.53 6.75
N ALA A 13 14.90 1.87 7.85
CA ALA A 13 14.80 0.98 8.99
C ALA A 13 14.44 -0.44 8.48
N PRO A 14 15.20 -1.48 8.87
CA PRO A 14 14.88 -2.85 8.50
C PRO A 14 13.45 -3.13 8.95
N ILE A 15 12.68 -3.80 8.09
CA ILE A 15 11.32 -4.25 8.40
C ILE A 15 11.41 -5.01 9.72
N ALA A 16 10.90 -4.41 10.79
CA ALA A 16 10.89 -5.06 12.09
C ALA A 16 9.95 -6.27 11.96
N GLU A 17 10.52 -7.47 11.98
CA GLU A 17 9.76 -8.70 12.18
C GLU A 17 9.15 -8.64 13.59
N CYS A 18 7.94 -8.09 13.69
CA CYS A 18 7.20 -8.08 14.93
C CYS A 18 6.60 -9.47 15.13
N SER A 19 6.77 -10.00 16.35
CA SER A 19 6.32 -11.32 16.80
C SER A 19 4.91 -11.67 16.30
N PRO A 20 4.64 -12.93 15.92
CA PRO A 20 3.35 -13.32 15.40
C PRO A 20 2.29 -13.06 16.47
N GLY A 21 1.48 -12.02 16.25
CA GLY A 21 0.19 -11.88 16.92
C GLY A 21 -0.68 -13.09 16.60
N PRO A 22 -1.79 -13.28 17.31
CA PRO A 22 -2.73 -14.37 17.00
C PRO A 22 -3.07 -14.36 15.50
N PRO A 23 -3.42 -15.51 14.89
CA PRO A 23 -3.71 -15.62 13.45
C PRO A 23 -4.98 -14.82 13.09
N GLY A 24 -4.83 -13.50 12.98
CA GLY A 24 -5.82 -12.54 12.50
C GLY A 24 -5.41 -12.02 11.14
N ALA A 25 -6.32 -11.35 10.45
CA ALA A 25 -5.99 -10.66 9.21
C ALA A 25 -4.95 -9.55 9.50
N GLU A 26 -3.87 -9.54 8.73
CA GLU A 26 -2.87 -8.48 8.71
C GLU A 26 -3.10 -7.66 7.44
N LEU A 27 -3.21 -6.34 7.56
CA LEU A 27 -3.40 -5.43 6.42
C LEU A 27 -2.15 -4.56 6.24
N ARG A 28 -1.61 -4.54 5.02
CA ARG A 28 -0.43 -3.74 4.68
C ARG A 28 -0.81 -2.56 3.80
N LEU A 29 -0.65 -1.35 4.33
CA LEU A 29 -1.04 -0.11 3.66
C LEU A 29 0.18 0.77 3.42
N ALA A 30 0.20 1.49 2.30
CA ALA A 30 1.19 2.52 2.04
C ALA A 30 0.53 3.88 1.80
N VAL A 31 1.15 4.94 2.35
CA VAL A 31 0.74 6.32 2.11
C VAL A 31 1.79 7.01 1.26
N LEU A 32 1.37 7.47 0.08
CA LEU A 32 2.21 8.00 -0.99
C LEU A 32 1.82 9.44 -1.29
N GLY A 33 2.75 10.22 -1.85
CA GLY A 33 2.52 11.62 -2.21
C GLY A 33 3.76 12.49 -2.01
N ALA A 34 3.70 13.73 -2.50
CA ALA A 34 4.80 14.68 -2.41
C ALA A 34 5.19 15.05 -0.96
N ARG A 35 6.34 15.70 -0.78
CA ARG A 35 6.77 16.21 0.52
C ARG A 35 5.80 17.29 1.01
N GLY A 36 5.51 17.32 2.32
CA GLY A 36 4.71 18.39 2.92
C GLY A 36 3.20 18.33 2.69
N VAL A 37 2.68 17.32 1.98
CA VAL A 37 1.22 17.14 1.76
C VAL A 37 0.47 16.67 3.01
N GLY A 38 1.17 16.24 4.06
CA GLY A 38 0.58 15.82 5.34
C GLY A 38 0.40 14.31 5.53
N LYS A 39 1.20 13.46 4.86
CA LYS A 39 1.14 11.99 5.00
C LYS A 39 1.35 11.51 6.44
N SER A 40 2.45 11.94 7.07
CA SER A 40 2.77 11.58 8.47
C SER A 40 1.71 12.08 9.43
N ALA A 41 1.24 13.31 9.25
CA ALA A 41 0.15 13.89 10.03
C ALA A 41 -1.14 13.06 9.88
N LEU A 42 -1.47 12.63 8.67
CA LEU A 42 -2.66 11.83 8.38
C LEU A 42 -2.61 10.47 9.09
N ILE A 43 -1.46 9.79 9.04
CA ILE A 43 -1.24 8.50 9.70
C ILE A 43 -1.30 8.65 11.22
N VAL A 44 -0.56 9.61 11.77
CA VAL A 44 -0.52 9.86 13.21
C VAL A 44 -1.90 10.28 13.73
N ARG A 45 -2.65 11.09 12.98
CA ARG A 45 -4.02 11.47 13.32
C ARG A 45 -4.95 10.27 13.34
N PHE A 46 -4.85 9.39 12.35
CA PHE A 46 -5.63 8.15 12.32
C PHE A 46 -5.34 7.26 13.53
N LEU A 47 -4.06 7.05 13.84
CA LEU A 47 -3.64 6.17 14.92
C LEU A 47 -3.96 6.80 16.28
N THR A 48 -3.43 7.98 16.57
CA THR A 48 -3.46 8.58 17.91
C THR A 48 -4.72 9.37 18.22
N LYS A 49 -5.55 9.66 17.21
CA LYS A 49 -6.69 10.60 17.29
C LYS A 49 -6.29 12.02 17.66
N ARG A 50 -4.99 12.34 17.69
CA ARG A 50 -4.44 13.67 17.96
C ARG A 50 -3.80 14.23 16.70
N PHE A 51 -3.88 15.54 16.55
CA PHE A 51 -3.14 16.27 15.52
C PHE A 51 -1.95 16.93 16.18
N ILE A 52 -0.76 16.73 15.62
CA ILE A 52 0.47 17.39 16.05
C ILE A 52 0.86 18.32 14.89
N GLY A 53 1.00 19.62 15.13
CA GLY A 53 1.28 20.58 14.06
C GLY A 53 2.72 20.49 13.54
N ASP A 54 3.64 20.15 14.42
CA ASP A 54 5.08 20.15 14.16
C ASP A 54 5.58 18.71 13.97
N TYR A 55 5.98 18.39 12.76
CA TYR A 55 6.60 17.10 12.42
C TYR A 55 8.00 17.33 11.84
N GLU A 56 8.96 16.58 12.36
CA GLU A 56 10.26 16.41 11.73
C GLU A 56 10.10 15.80 10.31
N PRO A 57 10.99 16.12 9.35
CA PRO A 57 10.97 15.51 8.04
C PRO A 57 11.02 13.97 8.12
N ASN A 58 9.97 13.30 7.64
CA ASN A 58 9.92 11.83 7.64
C ASN A 58 11.01 11.24 6.72
N THR A 59 11.81 10.32 7.27
CA THR A 59 12.83 9.52 6.58
C THR A 59 12.32 8.15 6.13
N GLY A 60 11.07 7.82 6.44
CA GLY A 60 10.42 6.53 6.18
C GLY A 60 10.16 5.78 7.48
N SER A 61 8.88 5.60 7.82
CA SER A 61 8.47 4.99 9.10
C SER A 61 7.41 3.92 8.86
N LEU A 62 7.54 2.78 9.55
CA LEU A 62 6.53 1.73 9.58
C LEU A 62 5.74 1.80 10.89
N TYR A 63 4.46 2.11 10.80
CA TYR A 63 3.56 2.13 11.95
C TYR A 63 2.77 0.83 12.01
N SER A 64 2.62 0.26 13.21
CA SER A 64 1.85 -0.98 13.41
C SER A 64 0.86 -0.79 14.54
N ARG A 65 -0.43 -1.09 14.30
CA ARG A 65 -1.47 -0.97 15.33
C ARG A 65 -2.66 -1.91 15.09
N LEU A 66 -3.26 -2.38 16.19
CA LEU A 66 -4.56 -3.03 16.16
C LEU A 66 -5.68 -2.00 15.99
N VAL A 67 -6.48 -2.16 14.94
CA VAL A 67 -7.63 -1.32 14.62
C VAL A 67 -8.90 -2.16 14.67
N ARG A 68 -9.99 -1.61 15.20
CA ARG A 68 -11.31 -2.25 15.13
C ARG A 68 -11.95 -1.97 13.77
N LEU A 69 -12.18 -3.02 12.98
CA LEU A 69 -12.87 -3.00 11.69
C LEU A 69 -14.08 -3.93 11.78
N ASP A 70 -15.28 -3.38 11.61
CA ASP A 70 -16.56 -4.11 11.60
C ASP A 70 -16.77 -5.06 12.81
N GLY A 71 -16.26 -4.65 13.98
CA GLY A 71 -16.35 -5.41 15.23
C GLY A 71 -15.15 -6.31 15.53
N GLU A 72 -14.28 -6.57 14.56
CA GLU A 72 -13.09 -7.40 14.70
C GLU A 72 -11.81 -6.56 14.89
N GLN A 73 -10.84 -7.09 15.63
CA GLN A 73 -9.52 -6.45 15.75
C GLN A 73 -8.59 -6.98 14.65
N VAL A 74 -8.07 -6.05 13.85
CA VAL A 74 -7.21 -6.35 12.70
C VAL A 74 -5.87 -5.63 12.89
N ALA A 75 -4.77 -6.32 12.62
CA ALA A 75 -3.45 -5.71 12.64
C ALA A 75 -3.24 -4.91 11.35
N VAL A 76 -3.00 -3.61 11.48
CA VAL A 76 -2.75 -2.72 10.35
C VAL A 76 -1.32 -2.21 10.42
N HIS A 77 -0.57 -2.46 9.35
CA HIS A 77 0.76 -1.93 9.12
C HIS A 77 0.67 -0.80 8.08
N ILE A 78 1.20 0.37 8.41
CA ILE A 78 1.13 1.56 7.57
C ILE A 78 2.54 2.07 7.30
N GLN A 79 2.97 1.99 6.05
CA GLN A 79 4.24 2.53 5.60
C GLN A 79 4.08 4.01 5.24
N ASP A 80 4.71 4.88 6.02
CA ASP A 80 4.86 6.31 5.72
C ASP A 80 6.07 6.52 4.82
N THR A 81 5.84 6.96 3.59
CA THR A 81 6.92 7.15 2.62
C THR A 81 7.52 8.56 2.73
N PRO A 82 8.86 8.69 2.70
CA PRO A 82 9.49 10.00 2.58
C PRO A 82 9.03 10.60 1.25
N GLY A 83 8.53 11.84 1.26
CA GLY A 83 7.93 12.51 0.09
C GLY A 83 8.91 12.89 -1.01
N CYS A 84 10.02 12.17 -1.17
CA CYS A 84 11.02 12.35 -2.20
C CYS A 84 10.56 11.65 -3.47
N LEU A 85 9.65 12.29 -4.21
CA LEU A 85 9.44 12.01 -5.61
C LEU A 85 10.13 13.11 -6.39
N GLN A 86 11.30 12.82 -6.93
CA GLN A 86 11.81 13.56 -8.07
C GLN A 86 11.14 12.96 -9.30
N VAL A 87 10.02 13.57 -9.70
CA VAL A 87 9.44 13.32 -11.02
C VAL A 87 10.32 14.11 -11.99
N GLN A 88 11.19 13.43 -12.73
CA GLN A 88 11.93 14.01 -13.84
C GLN A 88 11.39 13.34 -15.11
N GLU A 89 10.74 14.13 -15.97
CA GLU A 89 10.44 13.83 -17.38
C GLU A 89 10.01 12.37 -17.65
N ASP A 90 8.72 12.07 -17.45
CA ASP A 90 8.04 10.83 -17.88
C ASP A 90 8.54 9.49 -17.31
N CYS A 91 9.54 9.50 -16.42
CA CYS A 91 9.94 8.33 -15.65
C CYS A 91 9.89 8.63 -14.15
N VAL A 92 9.09 7.87 -13.40
CA VAL A 92 9.29 7.80 -11.96
C VAL A 92 10.60 7.03 -11.75
N GLN A 93 11.71 7.75 -11.57
CA GLN A 93 12.91 7.19 -10.93
C GLN A 93 12.55 6.95 -9.47
N ALA A 94 11.68 5.98 -9.22
CA ALA A 94 11.32 5.54 -7.89
C ALA A 94 12.61 4.96 -7.30
N PRO A 95 13.15 5.52 -6.21
CA PRO A 95 14.23 4.85 -5.50
C PRO A 95 13.79 3.41 -5.21
N ASP A 96 14.69 2.42 -5.26
CA ASP A 96 14.36 1.00 -5.00
C ASP A 96 13.50 0.79 -3.73
N ALA A 97 13.66 1.70 -2.78
CA ALA A 97 12.85 1.84 -1.57
C ALA A 97 11.34 1.97 -1.83
N LEU A 98 10.94 2.88 -2.73
CA LEU A 98 9.54 3.16 -3.06
C LEU A 98 8.92 1.96 -3.79
N SER A 99 9.65 1.38 -4.74
CA SER A 99 9.24 0.16 -5.45
C SER A 99 9.06 -1.02 -4.50
N ARG A 100 9.95 -1.20 -3.51
CA ARG A 100 9.80 -2.21 -2.45
C ARG A 100 8.58 -1.95 -1.58
N CYS A 101 8.35 -0.70 -1.17
CA CYS A 101 7.15 -0.31 -0.43
C CYS A 101 5.87 -0.61 -1.21
N MET A 102 5.83 -0.27 -2.49
CA MET A 102 4.68 -0.53 -3.34
C MET A 102 4.45 -2.03 -3.57
N LYS A 103 5.49 -2.85 -3.70
CA LYS A 103 5.33 -4.31 -3.80
C LYS A 103 4.83 -4.94 -2.49
N TRP A 104 5.20 -4.38 -1.33
CA TRP A 104 4.81 -4.89 -0.02
C TRP A 104 3.35 -4.55 0.37
N ALA A 105 2.87 -3.38 -0.03
CA ALA A 105 1.54 -2.90 0.35
C ALA A 105 0.42 -3.53 -0.49
N GLU A 106 -0.71 -3.77 0.16
CA GLU A 106 -1.94 -4.36 -0.39
C GLU A 106 -3.05 -3.31 -0.56
N GLY A 107 -2.82 -2.07 -0.11
CA GLY A 107 -3.73 -0.94 -0.30
C GLY A 107 -2.99 0.39 -0.20
N PHE A 108 -3.47 1.40 -0.93
CA PHE A 108 -2.75 2.66 -1.10
C PHE A 108 -3.60 3.89 -0.84
N LEU A 109 -3.02 4.84 -0.11
CA LEU A 109 -3.48 6.23 -0.09
C LEU A 109 -2.52 7.06 -0.93
N VAL A 110 -3.03 7.78 -1.93
CA VAL A 110 -2.26 8.75 -2.73
C VAL A 110 -2.72 10.15 -2.35
N VAL A 111 -1.88 10.86 -1.61
CA VAL A 111 -2.22 12.12 -0.94
C VAL A 111 -1.59 13.29 -1.68
N TYR A 112 -2.38 14.32 -1.96
CA TYR A 112 -1.90 15.63 -2.43
C TYR A 112 -2.44 16.75 -1.53
N SER A 113 -1.90 17.96 -1.66
CA SER A 113 -2.39 19.15 -0.95
C SER A 113 -3.21 20.02 -1.89
N ILE A 114 -4.39 20.48 -1.49
CA ILE A 114 -5.21 21.40 -2.32
C ILE A 114 -4.52 22.74 -2.59
N THR A 115 -3.47 23.05 -1.82
CA THR A 115 -2.67 24.26 -1.92
C THR A 115 -1.40 24.10 -2.77
N ASP A 116 -1.17 22.92 -3.37
CA ASP A 116 0.05 22.62 -4.12
C ASP A 116 -0.29 21.83 -5.41
N PRO A 117 -0.39 22.52 -6.55
CA PRO A 117 -0.65 21.89 -7.84
C PRO A 117 0.40 20.85 -8.26
N GLY A 118 1.66 21.02 -7.86
CA GLY A 118 2.73 20.06 -8.15
C GLY A 118 2.48 18.72 -7.45
N SER A 119 1.99 18.76 -6.21
CA SER A 119 1.58 17.54 -5.50
C SER A 119 0.40 16.82 -6.15
N TYR A 120 -0.54 17.57 -6.74
CA TYR A 120 -1.67 17.01 -7.48
C TYR A 120 -1.22 16.35 -8.79
N GLN A 121 -0.32 16.98 -9.54
CA GLN A 121 0.24 16.43 -10.77
C GLN A 121 0.99 15.10 -10.53
N ALA A 122 1.56 14.91 -9.34
CA ALA A 122 2.23 13.67 -8.96
C ALA A 122 1.28 12.47 -8.71
N VAL A 123 -0.04 12.68 -8.59
CA VAL A 123 -1.01 11.60 -8.30
C VAL A 123 -1.08 10.59 -9.45
N ARG A 124 -1.17 11.07 -10.71
CA ARG A 124 -1.28 10.21 -11.89
C ARG A 124 -0.07 9.28 -12.09
N PRO A 125 1.19 9.77 -12.09
CA PRO A 125 2.36 8.90 -12.23
C PRO A 125 2.50 7.92 -11.06
N LEU A 126 2.16 8.33 -9.83
CA LEU A 126 2.13 7.41 -8.68
C LEU A 126 1.12 6.28 -8.88
N HIS A 127 -0.11 6.61 -9.27
CA HIS A 127 -1.14 5.60 -9.54
C HIS A 127 -0.70 4.63 -10.65
N GLN A 128 -0.17 5.15 -11.76
CA GLN A 128 0.33 4.31 -12.85
C GLN A 128 1.44 3.37 -12.38
N HIS A 129 2.37 3.83 -11.56
CA HIS A 129 3.45 2.98 -11.05
C HIS A 129 2.92 1.86 -10.13
N ILE A 130 1.94 2.15 -9.27
CA ILE A 130 1.27 1.13 -8.45
C ILE A 130 0.63 0.06 -9.35
N ARG A 131 -0.10 0.48 -10.40
CA ARG A 131 -0.76 -0.43 -11.35
C ARG A 131 0.24 -1.28 -12.14
N GLN A 132 1.40 -0.73 -12.51
CA GLN A 132 2.46 -1.48 -13.19
C GLN A 132 3.04 -2.59 -12.30
N LEU A 133 3.19 -2.33 -11.01
CA LEU A 133 3.69 -3.31 -10.05
C LEU A 133 2.65 -4.37 -9.68
N HIS A 134 1.36 -4.08 -9.89
CA HIS A 134 0.23 -4.93 -9.54
C HIS A 134 -0.78 -5.09 -10.69
N PRO A 135 -0.38 -5.72 -11.82
CA PRO A 135 -1.20 -5.81 -13.03
C PRO A 135 -2.44 -6.69 -12.86
N ASP A 136 -2.33 -7.77 -12.08
CA ASP A 136 -3.41 -8.77 -11.91
C ASP A 136 -4.30 -8.52 -10.69
N ALA A 137 -3.91 -7.58 -9.83
CA ALA A 137 -4.58 -7.34 -8.55
C ALA A 137 -5.43 -6.06 -8.61
N ARG A 138 -6.71 -6.19 -8.22
CA ARG A 138 -7.60 -5.04 -7.99
C ARG A 138 -7.26 -4.33 -6.68
N ILE A 139 -6.00 -3.97 -6.50
CA ILE A 139 -5.54 -3.28 -5.30
C ILE A 139 -6.31 -1.98 -5.14
N PRO A 140 -6.90 -1.73 -3.95
CA PRO A 140 -7.64 -0.51 -3.67
C PRO A 140 -6.67 0.66 -3.54
N ILE A 141 -6.97 1.72 -4.29
CA ILE A 141 -6.25 2.99 -4.25
C ILE A 141 -7.28 4.07 -3.94
N VAL A 142 -6.98 4.91 -2.96
CA VAL A 142 -7.80 6.08 -2.61
C VAL A 142 -6.97 7.33 -2.83
N VAL A 143 -7.50 8.27 -3.59
CA VAL A 143 -6.93 9.59 -3.81
C VAL A 143 -7.45 10.53 -2.73
N VAL A 144 -6.55 11.23 -2.05
CA VAL A 144 -6.88 12.11 -0.92
C VAL A 144 -6.39 13.52 -1.21
N GLY A 145 -7.32 14.46 -1.34
CA GLY A 145 -7.02 15.89 -1.36
C GLY A 145 -6.96 16.42 0.07
N ASN A 146 -5.78 16.69 0.60
CA ASN A 146 -5.59 17.13 1.98
C ASN A 146 -5.53 18.65 2.11
N LYS A 147 -5.63 19.13 3.35
CA LYS A 147 -5.61 20.54 3.76
C LYS A 147 -6.84 21.32 3.29
N ALA A 148 -8.00 20.68 3.28
CA ALA A 148 -9.27 21.29 2.89
C ALA A 148 -9.65 22.54 3.72
N ASP A 149 -9.07 22.69 4.91
CA ASP A 149 -9.16 23.87 5.78
C ASP A 149 -8.52 25.13 5.18
N LEU A 150 -7.55 24.98 4.28
CA LEU A 150 -6.80 26.10 3.69
C LEU A 150 -7.48 26.64 2.42
N LEU A 151 -8.78 26.96 2.50
CA LEU A 151 -9.57 27.45 1.35
C LEU A 151 -8.99 28.73 0.71
N HIS A 152 -8.44 29.62 1.53
CA HIS A 152 -7.81 30.88 1.09
C HIS A 152 -6.54 30.66 0.27
N ALA A 153 -5.88 29.51 0.41
CA ALA A 153 -4.68 29.12 -0.30
C ALA A 153 -4.94 28.01 -1.34
N ARG A 154 -6.22 27.72 -1.63
CA ARG A 154 -6.61 26.67 -2.59
C ARG A 154 -6.10 27.02 -3.99
N GLN A 155 -5.43 26.04 -4.60
CA GLN A 155 -4.97 26.10 -5.99
C GLN A 155 -5.51 24.94 -6.83
N VAL A 156 -6.02 23.87 -6.20
CA VAL A 156 -6.66 22.73 -6.86
C VAL A 156 -8.12 22.63 -6.40
N GLN A 157 -9.04 22.64 -7.35
CA GLN A 157 -10.47 22.55 -7.08
C GLN A 157 -10.87 21.11 -6.74
N ALA A 158 -11.86 20.95 -5.86
CA ALA A 158 -12.39 19.64 -5.50
C ALA A 158 -12.88 18.84 -6.73
N LYS A 159 -13.45 19.55 -7.72
CA LYS A 159 -13.90 18.96 -8.99
C LYS A 159 -12.75 18.33 -9.78
N GLU A 160 -11.56 18.94 -9.77
CA GLU A 160 -10.39 18.42 -10.47
C GLU A 160 -9.90 17.12 -9.81
N GLY A 161 -9.83 17.09 -8.47
CA GLY A 161 -9.51 15.89 -7.71
C GLY A 161 -10.49 14.74 -7.97
N LEU A 162 -11.79 15.04 -7.95
CA LEU A 162 -12.84 14.06 -8.25
C LEU A 162 -12.75 13.54 -9.69
N GLN A 163 -12.55 14.43 -10.66
CA GLN A 163 -12.40 14.06 -12.07
C GLN A 163 -11.19 13.13 -12.26
N LEU A 164 -10.03 13.50 -11.70
CA LEU A 164 -8.83 12.68 -11.80
C LEU A 164 -9.04 11.29 -11.18
N ALA A 165 -9.65 11.21 -9.99
CA ALA A 165 -9.89 9.92 -9.36
C ALA A 165 -10.85 9.03 -10.17
N ASN A 166 -11.89 9.63 -10.78
CA ASN A 166 -12.79 8.92 -11.68
C ASN A 166 -12.06 8.37 -12.92
N GLU A 167 -11.19 9.18 -13.54
CA GLU A 167 -10.34 8.72 -14.66
C GLU A 167 -9.42 7.56 -14.26
N LEU A 168 -8.95 7.54 -13.02
CA LEU A 168 -8.08 6.50 -12.46
C LEU A 168 -8.86 5.30 -11.89
N GLY A 169 -10.19 5.33 -11.87
CA GLY A 169 -11.02 4.30 -11.26
C GLY A 169 -10.77 4.12 -9.76
N SER A 170 -10.53 5.22 -9.05
CA SER A 170 -10.16 5.27 -7.64
C SER A 170 -11.17 6.11 -6.84
N LEU A 171 -11.32 5.85 -5.54
CA LEU A 171 -12.16 6.68 -4.67
C LEU A 171 -11.45 8.02 -4.38
N PHE A 172 -12.21 9.11 -4.33
CA PHE A 172 -11.72 10.42 -3.93
C PHE A 172 -12.34 10.89 -2.62
N LEU A 173 -11.50 11.39 -1.71
CA LEU A 173 -11.95 12.18 -0.56
C LEU A 173 -11.12 13.45 -0.43
N GLU A 174 -11.78 14.59 -0.26
CA GLU A 174 -11.14 15.83 0.15
C GLU A 174 -11.32 16.01 1.66
N ILE A 175 -10.23 16.13 2.41
CA ILE A 175 -10.25 16.19 3.87
C ILE A 175 -9.30 17.25 4.43
N SER A 176 -9.57 17.68 5.66
CA SER A 176 -8.61 18.37 6.50
C SER A 176 -8.10 17.42 7.57
N THR A 177 -6.82 17.08 7.54
CA THR A 177 -6.20 16.23 8.59
C THR A 177 -6.21 16.93 9.95
N SER A 178 -6.02 18.25 9.97
CA SER A 178 -6.05 19.09 11.18
C SER A 178 -7.44 19.13 11.79
N GLU A 179 -8.46 19.46 10.99
CA GLU A 179 -9.80 19.75 11.50
C GLU A 179 -10.71 18.52 11.58
N SER A 180 -10.65 17.59 10.62
CA SER A 180 -11.62 16.50 10.49
C SER A 180 -11.06 15.13 10.86
N LEU A 181 -11.16 14.77 12.14
CA LEU A 181 -10.82 13.41 12.58
C LEU A 181 -11.71 12.34 11.91
N GLN A 182 -12.99 12.68 11.67
CA GLN A 182 -13.95 11.78 11.06
C GLN A 182 -13.54 11.42 9.63
N GLY A 183 -13.22 12.42 8.79
CA GLY A 183 -12.76 12.17 7.42
C GLY A 183 -11.47 11.35 7.37
N VAL A 184 -10.53 11.61 8.28
CA VAL A 184 -9.32 10.77 8.42
C VAL A 184 -9.68 9.31 8.73
N CYS A 185 -10.59 9.07 9.67
CA CYS A 185 -11.00 7.72 10.02
C CYS A 185 -11.72 7.02 8.86
N GLU A 186 -12.59 7.73 8.13
CA GLU A 186 -13.33 7.20 7.00
C GLU A 186 -12.41 6.72 5.87
N VAL A 187 -11.40 7.51 5.50
CA VAL A 187 -10.42 7.15 4.46
C VAL A 187 -9.71 5.84 4.79
N PHE A 188 -9.17 5.71 6.02
CA PHE A 188 -8.45 4.49 6.41
C PHE A 188 -9.38 3.30 6.61
N GLN A 189 -10.55 3.48 7.21
CA GLN A 189 -11.51 2.41 7.40
C GLN A 189 -12.02 1.86 6.08
N TYR A 190 -12.33 2.74 5.11
CA TYR A 190 -12.69 2.33 3.76
C TYR A 190 -11.59 1.48 3.14
N LEU A 191 -10.35 1.98 3.14
CA LEU A 191 -9.23 1.26 2.54
C LEU A 191 -9.02 -0.11 3.21
N CYS A 192 -9.04 -0.16 4.55
CA CYS A 192 -8.87 -1.41 5.28
C CYS A 192 -9.97 -2.43 4.94
N ARG A 193 -11.23 -1.99 4.81
CA ARG A 193 -12.35 -2.85 4.42
C ARG A 193 -12.14 -3.43 3.03
N GLU A 194 -11.71 -2.62 2.07
CA GLU A 194 -11.47 -3.07 0.69
C GLU A 194 -10.33 -4.10 0.62
N VAL A 195 -9.20 -3.85 1.32
CA VAL A 195 -8.09 -4.82 1.39
C VAL A 195 -8.55 -6.12 2.06
N SER A 196 -9.27 -6.03 3.18
CA SER A 196 -9.79 -7.22 3.88
C SER A 196 -10.72 -8.05 2.98
N LYS A 197 -11.63 -7.42 2.23
CA LYS A 197 -12.52 -8.11 1.28
C LYS A 197 -11.73 -8.90 0.23
N LEU A 198 -10.66 -8.32 -0.32
CA LEU A 198 -9.82 -8.99 -1.30
C LEU A 198 -9.09 -10.20 -0.71
N GLN A 199 -8.50 -10.05 0.49
CA GLN A 199 -7.84 -11.17 1.18
C GLN A 199 -8.82 -12.33 1.45
N HIS A 200 -10.06 -12.03 1.85
CA HIS A 200 -11.08 -13.05 2.08
C HIS A 200 -11.54 -13.73 0.78
N ALA A 201 -11.63 -12.98 -0.33
CA ALA A 201 -11.97 -13.52 -1.64
C ALA A 201 -10.88 -14.46 -2.17
N GLU A 202 -9.60 -14.10 -2.04
CA GLU A 202 -8.47 -14.94 -2.43
C GLU A 202 -8.38 -16.21 -1.57
N ARG A 203 -8.63 -16.12 -0.25
CA ARG A 203 -8.70 -17.30 0.64
C ARG A 203 -9.85 -18.25 0.31
N ARG A 204 -10.95 -17.74 -0.27
CA ARG A 204 -12.12 -18.53 -0.66
C ARG A 204 -12.02 -19.13 -2.06
N ARG A 205 -11.02 -18.78 -2.87
CA ARG A 205 -10.76 -19.49 -4.12
C ARG A 205 -10.27 -20.89 -3.78
N PRO A 206 -11.02 -21.97 -4.10
CA PRO A 206 -10.50 -23.32 -3.91
C PRO A 206 -9.23 -23.43 -4.75
N THR A 207 -8.11 -23.79 -4.13
CA THR A 207 -6.95 -24.27 -4.85
C THR A 207 -7.43 -25.44 -5.70
N VAL A 208 -7.57 -25.22 -7.01
CA VAL A 208 -7.71 -26.30 -7.97
C VAL A 208 -6.35 -27.00 -7.97
N ILE A 209 -6.10 -27.83 -6.96
CA ILE A 209 -5.11 -28.88 -7.05
C ILE A 209 -5.62 -29.72 -8.22
N PRO A 210 -4.92 -29.78 -9.37
CA PRO A 210 -5.33 -30.69 -10.42
C PRO A 210 -5.32 -32.07 -9.78
N ARG A 211 -6.49 -32.71 -9.68
CA ARG A 211 -6.54 -34.11 -9.26
C ARG A 211 -5.53 -34.84 -10.16
N PRO A 212 -4.51 -35.51 -9.61
CA PRO A 212 -3.60 -36.27 -10.44
C PRO A 212 -4.45 -37.21 -11.28
N ARG A 213 -4.37 -37.07 -12.61
CA ARG A 213 -5.10 -37.97 -13.52
C ARG A 213 -4.65 -39.37 -13.14
N SER A 214 -5.60 -40.20 -12.68
CA SER A 214 -5.33 -41.58 -12.35
C SER A 214 -4.62 -42.21 -13.55
N PRO A 215 -3.43 -42.78 -13.37
CA PRO A 215 -2.67 -43.33 -14.49
C PRO A 215 -3.51 -44.39 -15.19
N ASN A 216 -3.53 -44.35 -16.53
CA ASN A 216 -4.25 -45.32 -17.33
C ASN A 216 -3.78 -46.74 -16.96
N MET A 217 -4.71 -47.55 -16.44
CA MET A 217 -4.40 -48.86 -15.88
C MET A 217 -3.87 -49.84 -16.94
N GLN A 218 -4.14 -49.59 -18.22
CA GLN A 218 -3.58 -50.35 -19.33
C GLN A 218 -2.09 -50.05 -19.53
N ASP A 219 -1.69 -48.78 -19.46
CA ASP A 219 -0.29 -48.35 -19.59
C ASP A 219 0.55 -48.81 -18.40
N LEU A 220 -0.03 -48.78 -17.18
CA LEU A 220 0.63 -49.27 -15.98
C LEU A 220 0.85 -50.79 -16.03
N LYS A 221 -0.17 -51.55 -16.47
CA LYS A 221 -0.05 -53.01 -16.69
C LYS A 221 1.01 -53.34 -17.74
N ARG A 222 1.09 -52.55 -18.82
CA ARG A 222 2.09 -52.74 -19.89
C ARG A 222 3.52 -52.50 -19.37
N ARG A 223 3.73 -51.42 -18.59
CA ARG A 223 5.04 -51.11 -17.99
C ARG A 223 5.46 -52.13 -16.94
N PHE A 224 4.55 -52.58 -16.08
CA PHE A 224 4.84 -53.65 -15.11
C PHE A 224 5.24 -54.96 -15.80
N LYS A 225 4.53 -55.32 -16.86
CA LYS A 225 4.84 -56.55 -17.63
C LYS A 225 6.21 -56.48 -18.32
N GLN A 226 6.61 -55.30 -18.82
CA GLN A 226 7.94 -55.08 -19.39
C GLN A 226 9.06 -55.04 -18.35
N ALA A 227 8.79 -54.55 -17.13
CA ALA A 227 9.76 -54.53 -16.04
C ALA A 227 10.01 -55.91 -15.44
N LEU A 228 9.00 -56.79 -15.47
CA LEU A 228 9.07 -58.15 -14.96
C LEU A 228 9.44 -59.20 -16.01
N SER A 229 9.60 -58.82 -17.28
CA SER A 229 10.09 -59.77 -18.29
C SER A 229 11.59 -60.00 -18.07
N PRO A 230 12.04 -61.23 -17.83
CA PRO A 230 13.46 -61.52 -17.67
C PRO A 230 14.19 -61.16 -18.96
N ARG A 231 15.24 -60.34 -18.86
CA ARG A 231 16.16 -60.13 -19.99
C ARG A 231 16.90 -61.44 -20.23
N VAL A 232 16.43 -62.21 -21.19
CA VAL A 232 17.16 -63.37 -21.72
C VAL A 232 18.43 -62.83 -22.36
N LYS A 233 19.59 -63.26 -21.85
CA LYS A 233 20.91 -63.01 -22.42
C LYS A 233 21.09 -63.79 -23.71
#